data_AF-A0A939Z020-F1
#
_entry.id   AF-A0A939Z020-F1
#
_cell.length_a   1.000
_cell.length_b   1.000
_cell.length_c   1.000
_cell.angle_alpha   90.00
_cell.angle_beta   90.00
_cell.angle_gamma   90.00
#
_symmetry.space_group_name_H-M   'P 1'
#
loop_
_entity.id
_entity.type
_entity.pdbx_description
1 polymer ?
#
loop_
_entity_poly.entity_id
_entity_poly.type
_entity_poly.pdbx_seq_one_letter_code
_entity_poly.pdbx_strand_id
1 'polypeptide(L)'
;MNEDKKVSSFTYDLLERESQSEEQKERRAIRRKTLEEKAKVKDDPAKAKRAKSRKRTMLLLFLVVALAGTFTVRSVQRMVSLTRERAMVQAQLEELEKRRSELENELLMVNSDEYVEQQARSQLHMIKPGEVLYIVPNNTEYSAPAPQEEETPADPADSAKP
;
A
#
# COMPACT_ATOMS: atom_id res chain seq x y z
N MET A 1 35.09 67.25 68.56
CA MET A 1 33.74 67.07 67.99
C MET A 1 33.59 65.78 67.17
N ASN A 2 34.36 64.71 67.45
CA ASN A 2 34.44 63.52 66.58
C ASN A 2 34.20 62.17 67.29
N GLU A 3 33.84 62.20 68.58
CA GLU A 3 33.65 60.98 69.40
C GLU A 3 32.17 60.62 69.55
N ASP A 4 31.28 61.61 69.75
CA ASP A 4 29.83 61.37 69.90
C ASP A 4 29.19 60.74 68.65
N LYS A 5 29.69 61.07 67.45
CA LYS A 5 29.18 60.49 66.20
C LYS A 5 29.58 59.02 66.02
N LYS A 6 30.72 58.59 66.58
CA LYS A 6 31.18 57.19 66.48
C LYS A 6 30.44 56.26 67.44
N VAL A 7 30.13 56.73 68.65
CA VAL A 7 29.37 55.95 69.63
C VAL A 7 27.94 55.75 69.13
N SER A 8 27.34 56.79 68.55
CA SER A 8 26.00 56.72 67.98
C SER A 8 25.91 55.72 66.80
N SER A 9 26.82 55.78 65.82
CA SER A 9 26.82 54.82 64.71
C SER A 9 27.04 53.37 65.17
N PHE A 10 27.88 53.15 66.18
CA PHE A 10 28.12 51.82 66.74
C PHE A 10 26.87 51.26 67.47
N THR A 11 26.11 52.11 68.16
CA THR A 11 24.84 51.70 68.79
C THR A 11 23.74 51.41 67.77
N TYR A 12 23.71 52.13 66.64
CA TYR A 12 22.77 51.84 65.54
C TYR A 12 23.13 50.53 64.83
N ASP A 13 24.41 50.29 64.54
CA ASP A 13 24.88 49.03 63.94
C ASP A 13 24.59 47.81 64.84
N LEU A 14 24.67 47.97 66.17
CA LEU A 14 24.39 46.88 67.11
C LEU A 14 22.90 46.54 67.15
N LEU A 15 22.02 47.55 67.08
CA LEU A 15 20.57 47.37 67.06
C LEU A 15 20.08 46.73 65.75
N GLU A 16 20.68 47.08 64.61
CA GLU A 16 20.40 46.44 63.31
C GLU A 16 20.89 44.99 63.25
N ARG A 17 22.01 44.67 63.91
CA ARG A 17 22.52 43.31 63.95
C ARG A 17 21.64 42.39 64.79
N GLU A 18 21.04 42.89 65.87
CA GLU A 18 20.08 42.15 66.68
C GLU A 18 18.75 41.95 65.93
N SER A 19 18.22 42.98 65.27
CA SER A 19 16.98 42.85 64.47
C SER A 19 17.14 41.88 63.30
N GLN A 20 18.27 41.94 62.59
CA GLN A 20 18.60 40.99 61.52
C GLN A 20 18.82 39.56 62.06
N SER A 21 19.40 39.41 63.25
CA SER A 21 19.56 38.10 63.91
C SER A 21 18.20 37.49 64.25
N GLU A 22 17.26 38.27 64.80
CA GLU A 22 15.91 37.80 65.12
C GLU A 22 15.11 37.45 63.86
N GLU A 23 15.16 38.29 62.82
CA GLU A 23 14.53 37.97 61.53
C GLU A 23 15.08 36.67 60.93
N GLN A 24 16.41 36.45 61.00
CA GLN A 24 17.01 35.22 60.52
C GLN A 24 16.56 34.01 61.34
N LYS A 25 16.40 34.14 62.66
CA LYS A 25 15.88 33.08 63.53
C LYS A 25 14.41 32.77 63.21
N GLU A 26 13.58 33.77 63.00
CA GLU A 26 12.17 33.61 62.63
C GLU A 26 12.04 32.94 61.26
N ARG A 27 12.79 33.42 60.26
CA ARG A 27 12.82 32.81 58.91
C ARG A 27 13.27 31.35 58.97
N ARG A 28 14.25 31.02 59.81
CA ARG A 28 14.70 29.63 60.05
C ARG A 28 13.62 28.80 60.75
N ALA A 29 12.90 29.37 61.71
CA ALA A 29 11.81 28.68 62.41
C ALA A 29 10.62 28.41 61.47
N ILE A 30 10.24 29.38 60.64
CA ILE A 30 9.19 29.22 59.61
C ILE A 30 9.62 28.18 58.58
N ARG A 31 10.86 28.25 58.09
CA ARG A 31 11.40 27.25 57.16
C ARG A 31 11.42 25.86 57.78
N ARG A 32 11.77 25.74 59.06
CA ARG A 32 11.74 24.47 59.79
C ARG A 32 10.31 23.93 59.93
N LYS A 33 9.35 24.76 60.36
CA LYS A 33 7.93 24.37 60.49
C LYS A 33 7.35 23.93 59.14
N THR A 34 7.62 24.67 58.07
CA THR A 34 7.14 24.34 56.72
C THR A 34 7.80 23.07 56.14
N LEU A 35 9.07 22.82 56.45
CA LEU A 35 9.75 21.56 56.07
C LEU A 35 9.20 20.36 56.85
N GLU A 36 8.95 20.51 58.15
CA GLU A 36 8.33 19.48 59.00
C GLU A 36 6.89 19.16 58.57
N GLU A 37 6.11 20.17 58.20
CA GLU A 37 4.76 19.99 57.64
C GLU A 37 4.80 19.24 56.31
N LYS A 38 5.68 19.64 55.38
CA LYS A 38 5.86 18.95 54.10
C LYS A 38 6.36 17.52 54.26
N ALA A 39 7.21 17.25 55.25
CA ALA A 39 7.67 15.89 55.57
C ALA A 39 6.49 15.01 56.05
N LYS A 40 5.67 15.50 56.99
CA LYS A 40 4.47 14.79 57.46
C LYS A 40 3.46 14.49 56.35
N VAL A 41 3.29 15.41 55.39
CA VAL A 41 2.40 15.21 54.23
C VAL A 41 2.95 14.17 53.25
N LYS A 42 4.28 14.07 53.11
CA LYS A 42 4.96 13.11 52.23
C LYS A 42 4.96 11.70 52.80
N ASP A 43 4.99 11.57 54.12
CA ASP A 43 4.98 10.30 54.85
C ASP A 43 3.57 9.72 55.07
N ASP A 44 2.52 10.35 54.54
CA ASP A 44 1.16 9.82 54.61
C ASP A 44 1.09 8.44 53.90
N PRO A 45 1.02 7.33 54.67
CA PRO A 45 1.13 5.99 54.11
C PRO A 45 -0.08 5.66 53.24
N ALA A 46 -1.21 6.36 53.40
CA ALA A 46 -2.39 6.17 52.58
C ALA A 46 -2.18 6.72 51.15
N LYS A 47 -1.51 7.87 50.99
CA LYS A 47 -1.20 8.46 49.68
C LYS A 47 -0.16 7.63 48.93
N ALA A 48 0.87 7.15 49.62
CA ALA A 48 1.90 6.28 49.05
C ALA A 48 1.31 4.92 48.60
N LYS A 49 0.46 4.30 49.42
CA LYS A 49 -0.24 3.04 49.06
C LYS A 49 -1.17 3.23 47.85
N ARG A 50 -1.96 4.32 47.81
CA ARG A 50 -2.84 4.67 46.67
C ARG A 50 -2.09 5.03 45.39
N ALA A 51 -0.89 5.63 45.48
CA ALA A 51 -0.05 5.88 44.32
C ALA A 51 0.60 4.59 43.79
N LYS A 52 1.03 3.70 44.69
CA LYS A 52 1.61 2.39 44.34
C LYS A 52 0.57 1.46 43.71
N SER A 53 -0.68 1.45 44.21
CA SER A 53 -1.77 0.68 43.59
C SER A 53 -2.13 1.22 42.21
N ARG A 54 -2.26 2.54 42.04
CA ARG A 54 -2.51 3.15 40.72
C ARG A 54 -1.43 2.85 39.69
N LYS A 55 -0.15 2.90 40.09
CA LYS A 55 0.97 2.51 39.21
C LYS A 55 0.89 1.03 38.81
N ARG A 56 0.53 0.13 39.74
CA ARG A 56 0.31 -1.30 39.44
C ARG A 56 -0.88 -1.52 38.51
N THR A 57 -1.99 -0.82 38.73
CA THR A 57 -3.17 -0.88 37.86
C THR A 57 -2.84 -0.37 36.45
N MET A 58 -2.10 0.74 36.33
CA MET A 58 -1.65 1.26 35.03
C MET A 58 -0.68 0.29 34.33
N LEU A 59 0.23 -0.33 35.08
CA LEU A 59 1.14 -1.35 34.53
C LEU A 59 0.38 -2.58 34.02
N LEU A 60 -0.62 -3.04 34.79
CA LEU A 60 -1.49 -4.15 34.39
C LEU A 60 -2.33 -3.79 33.17
N LEU A 61 -2.90 -2.58 33.13
CA LEU A 61 -3.66 -2.10 31.97
C LEU A 61 -2.77 -2.01 30.73
N PHE A 62 -1.55 -1.48 30.86
CA PHE A 62 -0.57 -1.45 29.77
C PHE A 62 -0.23 -2.85 29.29
N LEU A 63 -0.05 -3.81 30.19
CA LEU A 63 0.24 -5.21 29.85
C LEU A 63 -0.93 -5.86 29.09
N VAL A 64 -2.17 -5.61 29.52
CA VAL A 64 -3.38 -6.08 28.83
C VAL A 64 -3.50 -5.47 27.43
N VAL A 65 -3.27 -4.15 27.29
CA VAL A 65 -3.29 -3.46 25.99
C VAL A 65 -2.16 -3.95 25.08
N ALA A 66 -0.97 -4.19 25.62
CA ALA A 66 0.15 -4.74 24.86
C ALA A 66 -0.15 -6.16 24.36
N LEU A 67 -0.70 -7.04 25.21
CA LEU A 67 -1.12 -8.38 24.77
C LEU A 67 -2.23 -8.30 23.70
N ALA A 68 -3.25 -7.47 23.91
CA ALA A 68 -4.33 -7.28 22.93
C ALA A 68 -3.80 -6.73 21.59
N GLY A 69 -2.84 -5.78 21.65
CA GLY A 69 -2.18 -5.20 20.49
C GLY A 69 -1.37 -6.21 19.68
N THR A 70 -0.71 -7.17 20.33
CA THR A 70 0.00 -8.24 19.60
C THR A 70 -0.96 -9.15 18.82
N PHE A 71 -2.17 -9.37 19.36
CA PHE A 71 -3.21 -10.16 18.71
C PHE A 71 -3.79 -9.46 17.48
N THR A 72 -4.01 -8.14 17.56
CA THR A 72 -4.56 -7.35 16.44
C THR A 72 -3.57 -7.22 15.28
N VAL A 73 -2.29 -6.97 15.56
CA VAL A 73 -1.25 -6.88 14.52
C VAL A 73 -1.11 -8.18 13.72
N ARG A 74 -1.16 -9.33 14.41
CA ARG A 74 -1.07 -10.65 13.76
C ARG A 74 -2.34 -11.06 13.01
N SER A 75 -3.49 -10.47 13.36
CA SER A 75 -4.75 -10.67 12.65
C SER A 75 -4.80 -9.87 11.34
N VAL A 76 -4.34 -8.62 11.35
CA VAL A 76 -4.32 -7.76 10.15
C VAL A 76 -3.34 -8.29 9.10
N GLN A 77 -2.18 -8.78 9.51
CA GLN A 77 -1.21 -9.38 8.58
C GLN A 77 -1.76 -10.61 7.85
N ARG A 78 -2.58 -11.44 8.52
CA ARG A 78 -3.25 -12.59 7.89
C ARG A 78 -4.34 -12.17 6.90
N MET A 79 -5.03 -11.06 7.16
CA MET A 79 -6.05 -10.55 6.25
C MET A 79 -5.45 -10.08 4.92
N VAL A 80 -4.28 -9.42 4.96
CA VAL A 80 -3.61 -8.94 3.74
C VAL A 80 -3.05 -10.08 2.90
N SER A 81 -2.52 -11.14 3.52
CA SER A 81 -2.05 -12.32 2.78
C SER A 81 -3.21 -13.09 2.12
N LEU A 82 -4.35 -13.20 2.79
CA LEU A 82 -5.56 -13.85 2.26
C LEU A 82 -6.12 -13.15 1.03
N THR A 83 -6.07 -11.81 0.97
CA THR A 83 -6.56 -11.05 -0.19
C THR A 83 -5.66 -11.23 -1.41
N ARG A 84 -4.34 -11.32 -1.21
CA ARG A 84 -3.38 -11.55 -2.31
C ARG A 84 -3.51 -12.96 -2.89
N GLU A 85 -3.68 -13.95 -2.03
CA GLU A 85 -3.86 -15.34 -2.45
C GLU A 85 -5.17 -15.52 -3.21
N ARG A 86 -6.26 -14.87 -2.75
CA ARG A 86 -7.53 -14.83 -3.50
C ARG A 86 -7.39 -14.14 -4.86
N ALA A 87 -6.69 -13.02 -4.93
CA ALA A 87 -6.49 -12.29 -6.19
C ALA A 87 -5.66 -13.11 -7.19
N MET A 88 -4.61 -13.81 -6.74
CA MET A 88 -3.82 -14.70 -7.61
C MET A 88 -4.66 -15.88 -8.10
N VAL A 89 -5.43 -16.52 -7.22
CA VAL A 89 -6.27 -17.67 -7.60
C VAL A 89 -7.38 -17.24 -8.56
N GLN A 90 -7.99 -16.07 -8.37
CA GLN A 90 -8.98 -15.52 -9.31
C GLN A 90 -8.36 -15.19 -10.67
N ALA A 91 -7.19 -14.55 -10.70
CA ALA A 91 -6.50 -14.25 -11.95
C ALA A 91 -6.14 -15.53 -12.72
N GLN A 92 -5.69 -16.59 -12.02
CA GLN A 92 -5.44 -17.89 -12.63
C GLN A 92 -6.74 -18.50 -13.18
N LEU A 93 -7.85 -18.40 -12.45
CA LEU A 93 -9.14 -18.92 -12.90
C LEU A 93 -9.62 -18.22 -14.17
N GLU A 94 -9.52 -16.89 -14.23
CA GLU A 94 -9.85 -16.11 -15.42
C GLU A 94 -8.95 -16.46 -16.61
N GLU A 95 -7.64 -16.63 -16.38
CA GLU A 95 -6.70 -17.05 -17.43
C GLU A 95 -7.02 -18.45 -17.95
N LEU A 96 -7.29 -19.40 -17.06
CA LEU A 96 -7.66 -20.77 -17.46
C LEU A 96 -9.01 -20.81 -18.18
N GLU A 97 -10.01 -20.04 -17.76
CA GLU A 97 -11.30 -19.96 -18.44
C GLU A 97 -11.15 -19.35 -19.84
N LYS A 98 -10.31 -18.33 -20.00
CA LYS A 98 -10.01 -17.75 -21.31
C LYS A 98 -9.27 -18.75 -22.21
N ARG A 99 -8.28 -19.47 -21.66
CA ARG A 99 -7.55 -20.53 -22.38
C ARG A 99 -8.51 -21.62 -22.85
N ARG A 100 -9.44 -22.02 -21.98
CA ARG A 100 -10.46 -23.02 -22.27
C ARG A 100 -11.37 -22.55 -23.41
N SER A 101 -11.87 -21.32 -23.36
CA SER A 101 -12.77 -20.81 -24.40
C SER A 101 -12.07 -20.63 -25.75
N GLU A 102 -10.80 -20.20 -25.75
CA GLU A 102 -9.97 -20.15 -26.96
C GLU A 102 -9.81 -21.54 -27.58
N LEU A 103 -9.46 -22.55 -26.78
CA LEU A 103 -9.30 -23.94 -27.24
C LEU A 103 -10.63 -24.56 -27.71
N GLU A 104 -11.75 -24.25 -27.05
CA GLU A 104 -13.08 -24.70 -27.49
C GLU A 104 -13.47 -24.09 -28.85
N ASN A 105 -13.16 -22.81 -29.08
CA ASN A 105 -13.36 -22.17 -30.37
C ASN A 105 -12.47 -22.76 -31.47
N GLU A 106 -11.21 -23.04 -31.14
CA GLU A 106 -10.30 -23.71 -32.07
C GLU A 106 -10.81 -25.11 -32.43
N LEU A 107 -11.30 -25.88 -31.45
CA LEU A 107 -11.90 -27.19 -31.68
C LEU A 107 -13.13 -27.11 -32.60
N LEU A 108 -13.96 -26.09 -32.43
CA LEU A 108 -15.11 -25.87 -33.32
C LEU A 108 -14.70 -25.56 -34.75
N MET A 109 -13.62 -24.80 -34.96
CA MET A 109 -13.08 -24.53 -36.31
C MET A 109 -12.43 -25.77 -36.93
N VAL A 110 -11.66 -26.54 -36.14
CA VAL A 110 -10.98 -27.77 -36.60
C VAL A 110 -11.98 -28.87 -36.98
N ASN A 111 -13.13 -28.93 -36.30
CA ASN A 111 -14.21 -29.88 -36.62
C ASN A 111 -15.08 -29.45 -37.82
N SER A 112 -14.78 -28.34 -38.50
CA SER A 112 -15.47 -27.99 -39.74
C SER A 112 -15.00 -28.88 -40.89
N ASP A 113 -15.95 -29.33 -41.74
CA ASP A 113 -15.65 -30.15 -42.93
C ASP A 113 -14.63 -29.48 -43.86
N GLU A 114 -14.61 -28.14 -43.90
CA GLU A 114 -13.69 -27.34 -44.70
C GLU A 114 -12.24 -27.43 -44.21
N TYR A 115 -12.02 -27.42 -42.88
CA TYR A 115 -10.68 -27.59 -42.31
C TYR A 115 -10.15 -29.00 -42.54
N VAL A 116 -11.01 -30.01 -42.38
CA VAL A 116 -10.68 -31.42 -42.67
C VAL A 116 -10.36 -31.61 -44.14
N GLU A 117 -11.13 -30.99 -45.04
CA GLU A 117 -10.87 -31.00 -46.48
C GLU A 117 -9.54 -30.34 -46.85
N GLN A 118 -9.24 -29.17 -46.28
CA GLN A 118 -7.96 -28.50 -46.49
C GLN A 118 -6.78 -29.35 -46.01
N GLN A 119 -6.91 -29.99 -44.84
CA GLN A 119 -5.89 -30.88 -44.31
C GLN A 119 -5.71 -32.14 -45.17
N ALA A 120 -6.80 -32.73 -45.65
CA ALA A 120 -6.76 -33.88 -46.54
C ALA A 120 -6.10 -33.54 -47.89
N ARG A 121 -6.37 -32.35 -48.44
CA ARG A 121 -5.71 -31.85 -49.66
C ARG A 121 -4.23 -31.54 -49.44
N SER A 122 -3.87 -30.91 -48.33
CA SER A 122 -2.49 -30.45 -48.07
C SER A 122 -1.55 -31.57 -47.60
N GLN A 123 -2.01 -32.45 -46.71
CA GLN A 123 -1.16 -33.50 -46.13
C GLN A 123 -1.29 -34.84 -46.85
N LEU A 124 -2.49 -35.17 -47.32
CA LEU A 124 -2.78 -36.48 -47.90
C LEU A 124 -2.94 -36.43 -49.43
N HIS A 125 -2.88 -35.25 -50.04
CA HIS A 125 -3.11 -35.02 -51.49
C HIS A 125 -4.40 -35.67 -52.00
N MET A 126 -5.42 -35.76 -51.14
CA MET A 126 -6.72 -36.35 -51.48
C MET A 126 -7.56 -35.34 -52.27
N ILE A 127 -8.30 -35.84 -53.26
CA ILE A 127 -9.23 -35.06 -54.09
C ILE A 127 -10.63 -35.63 -53.96
N LYS A 128 -11.67 -34.79 -54.04
CA LYS A 128 -13.05 -35.29 -53.95
C LYS A 128 -13.42 -36.09 -55.21
N PRO A 129 -14.35 -37.06 -55.11
CA PRO A 129 -14.86 -37.76 -56.29
C PRO A 129 -15.42 -36.76 -57.31
N GLY A 130 -14.84 -36.71 -58.50
CA GLY A 130 -15.23 -35.78 -59.58
C GLY A 130 -14.28 -34.60 -59.80
N GLU A 131 -13.26 -34.41 -58.96
CA GLU A 131 -12.21 -33.40 -59.16
C GLU A 131 -11.04 -33.95 -60.02
N VAL A 132 -10.35 -33.09 -60.76
CA VAL A 132 -9.21 -33.46 -61.63
C VAL A 132 -7.92 -32.87 -61.06
N LEU A 133 -6.91 -33.71 -60.81
CA LEU A 133 -5.60 -33.29 -60.30
C LEU A 133 -4.74 -32.70 -61.43
N TYR A 134 -4.36 -31.43 -61.30
CA TYR A 134 -3.46 -30.74 -62.23
C TYR A 134 -2.05 -30.67 -61.65
N ILE A 135 -1.08 -31.33 -62.28
CA ILE A 135 0.33 -31.30 -61.88
C ILE A 135 1.06 -30.37 -62.83
N VAL A 136 1.56 -29.24 -62.33
CA VAL A 136 2.41 -28.32 -63.11
C VAL A 136 3.85 -28.79 -62.99
N PRO A 137 4.51 -29.24 -64.08
CA PRO A 137 5.94 -29.52 -64.05
C PRO A 137 6.72 -28.22 -63.86
N ASN A 138 7.64 -28.20 -62.89
CA ASN A 138 8.41 -27.01 -62.44
C ASN A 138 9.42 -26.46 -63.47
N ASN A 139 9.19 -26.59 -64.78
CA ASN A 139 10.15 -26.13 -65.78
C ASN A 139 9.54 -25.38 -66.96
N THR A 140 8.43 -24.69 -66.73
CA THR A 140 8.04 -23.60 -67.63
C THR A 140 7.91 -22.32 -66.81
N GLU A 141 8.79 -21.36 -67.12
CA GLU A 141 8.56 -19.96 -66.85
C GLU A 141 7.22 -19.57 -67.47
N TYR A 142 6.14 -19.70 -66.70
CA TYR A 142 4.83 -19.24 -67.10
C TYR A 142 4.80 -17.73 -66.88
N SER A 143 5.28 -16.98 -67.87
CA SER A 143 4.96 -15.56 -68.02
C SER A 143 3.45 -15.47 -68.15
N ALA A 144 2.79 -14.82 -67.19
CA ALA A 144 1.36 -14.55 -67.25
C ALA A 144 1.04 -13.86 -68.58
N PRO A 145 0.03 -14.31 -69.36
CA PRO A 145 -0.39 -13.57 -70.53
C PRO A 145 -0.84 -12.17 -70.07
N ALA A 146 -0.23 -11.15 -70.67
CA ALA A 146 -0.58 -9.75 -70.43
C ALA A 146 -2.10 -9.55 -70.62
N PRO A 147 -2.75 -8.68 -69.82
CA PRO A 147 -4.15 -8.33 -70.03
C PRO A 147 -4.35 -7.90 -71.49
N GLN A 148 -5.19 -8.64 -72.22
CA GLN A 148 -5.62 -8.21 -73.54
C GLN A 148 -6.50 -6.99 -73.33
N GLU A 149 -6.04 -5.84 -73.84
CA GLU A 149 -6.85 -4.64 -73.97
C GLU A 149 -8.10 -5.00 -74.78
N GLU A 150 -9.28 -4.87 -74.18
CA GLU A 150 -10.55 -4.95 -74.88
C GLU A 150 -10.59 -3.83 -75.91
N GLU A 151 -10.36 -4.17 -77.19
CA GLU A 151 -10.74 -3.29 -78.30
C GLU A 151 -12.26 -3.17 -78.31
N THR A 152 -12.76 -2.04 -77.78
CA THR A 152 -14.14 -1.62 -78.01
C THR A 152 -14.36 -1.46 -79.51
N PRO A 153 -15.32 -2.15 -80.15
CA PRO A 153 -15.65 -1.90 -81.53
C PRO A 153 -16.31 -0.53 -81.65
N ALA A 154 -15.69 0.35 -82.43
CA ALA A 154 -16.25 1.61 -82.83
C ALA A 154 -17.58 1.39 -83.59
N ASP A 155 -18.67 1.92 -83.05
CA ASP A 155 -19.97 1.97 -83.72
C ASP A 155 -20.00 3.18 -84.69
N PRO A 156 -20.18 2.98 -86.02
CA PRO A 156 -20.15 4.05 -86.99
C PRO A 156 -21.56 4.54 -87.32
N ALA A 157 -22.21 5.28 -86.42
CA ALA A 157 -23.35 6.14 -86.76
C ALA A 157 -23.78 6.98 -85.55
N ASP A 158 -23.51 8.29 -85.55
CA ASP A 158 -24.60 9.26 -85.69
C ASP A 158 -24.03 10.66 -85.84
N SER A 159 -23.98 11.06 -87.10
CA SER A 159 -23.83 12.43 -87.55
C SER A 159 -25.10 13.22 -87.28
N ALA A 160 -25.11 14.06 -86.23
CA ALA A 160 -26.02 15.21 -86.16
C ALA A 160 -25.45 16.33 -85.26
N LYS A 161 -24.72 17.24 -85.91
CA LYS A 161 -24.41 18.62 -85.47
C LYS A 161 -25.70 19.48 -85.65
N PRO A 162 -25.89 20.67 -85.04
CA PRO A 162 -24.90 21.60 -84.47
C PRO A 162 -25.04 22.06 -83.03
#